data_AF-X0TT84-F1
#
_entry.id   AF-X0TT84-F1
#
_cell.length_a   1.000
_cell.length_b   1.000
_cell.length_c   1.000
_cell.angle_alpha   90.00
_cell.angle_beta   90.00
_cell.angle_gamma   90.00
#
_symmetry.space_group_name_H-M   'P 1'
#
loop_
_entity.id
_entity.type
_entity.pdbx_description
1 polymer ?
#
loop_
_entity_poly.entity_id
_entity_poly.type
_entity_poly.pdbx_seq_one_letter_code
_entity_poly.pdbx_strand_id
1 'polypeptide(L)'
;MGWSPFRKTGLTYKDSRTYGGYTLIAPIGGDAVYLLDIDGRVVHQWKIHSFQPGYGFLLPGGNLLVRGQHVVDEVVEVGGACS
;
A
#
# COMPACT_ATOMS: atom_id res chain seq x y z
N MET A 1 15.79 -10.82 -10.01
CA MET A 1 15.82 -10.72 -8.52
C MET A 1 15.21 -11.99 -7.94
N GLY A 2 15.96 -12.75 -7.15
CA GLY A 2 15.53 -14.06 -6.65
C GLY A 2 14.62 -13.92 -5.42
N TRP A 3 13.41 -14.44 -5.52
CA TRP A 3 12.51 -14.61 -4.37
C TRP A 3 12.65 -16.06 -3.84
N SER A 4 12.93 -16.22 -2.55
CA SER A 4 12.82 -17.52 -1.90
C SER A 4 11.36 -17.76 -1.49
N PRO A 5 10.71 -18.85 -1.92
CA PRO A 5 9.35 -19.18 -1.53
C PRO A 5 9.23 -19.52 -0.02
N PHE A 6 10.35 -19.76 0.66
CA PHE A 6 10.37 -20.15 2.08
C PHE A 6 10.69 -19.00 3.04
N ARG A 7 10.69 -17.75 2.57
CA ARG A 7 10.90 -16.60 3.47
C ARG A 7 9.66 -16.36 4.33
N LYS A 8 9.86 -16.08 5.62
CA LYS A 8 8.80 -15.56 6.48
C LYS A 8 8.30 -14.22 5.92
N THR A 9 6.98 -14.03 5.87
CA THR A 9 6.31 -12.81 5.41
C THR A 9 5.77 -12.01 6.59
N GLY A 10 5.39 -10.75 6.35
CA GLY A 10 4.93 -9.85 7.42
C GLY A 10 6.07 -9.33 8.32
N LEU A 11 5.76 -9.05 9.58
CA LEU A 11 6.74 -8.60 10.57
C LEU A 11 7.65 -9.77 10.99
N THR A 12 8.88 -9.79 10.49
CA THR A 12 9.84 -10.87 10.75
C THR A 12 10.79 -10.61 11.92
N TYR A 13 10.88 -9.37 12.40
CA TYR A 13 11.79 -8.95 13.46
C TYR A 13 11.25 -7.72 14.21
N LYS A 14 11.38 -7.72 15.54
CA LYS A 14 11.17 -6.56 16.42
C LYS A 14 12.06 -6.69 17.65
N ASP A 15 12.45 -5.57 18.25
CA ASP A 15 13.19 -5.54 19.51
C ASP A 15 12.76 -4.34 20.38
N SER A 16 13.47 -4.10 21.48
CA SER A 16 13.20 -3.02 22.43
C SER A 16 13.41 -1.61 21.89
N ARG A 17 13.98 -1.43 20.69
CA ARG A 17 14.19 -0.11 20.06
C ARG A 17 12.96 0.40 19.33
N THR A 18 11.91 -0.41 19.24
CA THR A 18 10.63 0.01 18.68
C THR A 18 9.96 1.08 19.54
N TYR A 19 9.26 2.01 18.89
CA TYR A 19 8.43 3.01 19.57
C TYR A 19 7.07 2.45 20.03
N GLY A 20 6.76 1.18 19.75
CA GLY A 20 5.57 0.50 20.28
C GLY A 20 4.23 0.97 19.70
N GLY A 21 4.24 1.67 18.56
CA GLY A 21 3.06 2.22 17.92
C GLY A 21 2.55 1.42 16.72
N TYR A 22 1.85 2.12 15.84
CA TYR A 22 1.33 1.58 14.59
C TYR A 22 2.22 1.92 13.41
N THR A 23 2.24 1.04 12.40
CA THR A 23 2.93 1.29 11.14
C THR A 23 1.90 1.42 10.02
N LEU A 24 1.90 2.56 9.31
CA LEU A 24 1.07 2.78 8.14
C LEU A 24 1.82 2.33 6.88
N ILE A 25 1.20 1.48 6.07
CA ILE A 25 1.79 0.93 4.84
C ILE A 25 0.86 1.20 3.65
N ALA A 26 1.40 1.81 2.62
CA ALA A 26 0.77 1.95 1.29
C ALA A 26 1.62 1.18 0.27
N PRO A 27 1.31 -0.09 -0.02
CA PRO A 27 2.09 -0.89 -0.97
C PRO A 27 2.02 -0.29 -2.38
N ILE A 28 3.18 -0.20 -3.04
CA ILE A 28 3.25 0.20 -4.45
C ILE A 28 2.47 -0.80 -5.30
N GLY A 29 1.53 -0.30 -6.12
CA GLY A 29 0.67 -1.14 -6.95
C GLY A 29 -0.45 -1.86 -6.19
N GLY A 30 -0.62 -1.58 -4.89
CA GLY A 30 -1.75 -2.09 -4.10
C GLY A 30 -3.03 -1.30 -4.35
N ASP A 31 -4.16 -1.81 -3.86
CA ASP A 31 -5.49 -1.18 -3.89
C ASP A 31 -5.94 -0.70 -2.50
N ALA A 32 -5.04 -0.72 -1.51
CA ALA A 32 -5.37 -0.39 -0.14
C ALA A 32 -4.18 0.16 0.65
N VAL A 33 -4.51 0.87 1.72
CA VAL A 33 -3.57 1.30 2.77
C VAL A 33 -3.88 0.51 4.04
N TYR A 34 -2.84 0.03 4.73
CA TYR A 34 -2.94 -0.82 5.91
C TYR A 34 -2.34 -0.14 7.12
N LEU A 35 -3.00 -0.30 8.26
CA LEU A 35 -2.42 0.03 9.57
C LEU A 35 -2.07 -1.27 10.29
N LEU A 36 -0.80 -1.41 10.65
CA LEU A 36 -0.30 -2.57 11.39
C LEU A 36 -0.06 -2.21 12.86
N ASP A 37 -0.39 -3.13 13.76
CA ASP A 37 0.07 -3.06 15.15
C ASP A 37 1.55 -3.47 15.28
N ILE A 38 2.05 -3.45 16.52
CA ILE A 38 3.43 -3.81 16.85
C ILE A 38 3.76 -5.30 16.65
N ASP A 39 2.76 -6.15 16.53
CA ASP A 39 2.91 -7.57 16.22
C ASP A 39 2.80 -7.85 14.71
N GLY A 40 2.61 -6.80 13.90
CA GLY A 40 2.46 -6.90 12.45
C GLY A 40 1.07 -7.35 12.00
N ARG A 41 0.06 -7.30 12.88
CA ARG A 41 -1.32 -7.60 12.51
C ARG A 41 -1.97 -6.40 11.87
N VAL A 42 -2.76 -6.62 10.82
CA VAL A 42 -3.59 -5.57 10.22
C VAL A 42 -4.71 -5.25 11.19
N VAL A 43 -4.68 -4.05 11.76
CA VAL A 43 -5.73 -3.56 12.68
C VAL A 43 -6.74 -2.67 11.97
N HIS A 44 -6.36 -2.08 10.84
CA HIS A 44 -7.27 -1.28 10.01
C HIS A 44 -6.85 -1.34 8.54
N GLN A 45 -7.84 -1.27 7.64
CA GLN A 45 -7.63 -1.25 6.21
C GLN A 45 -8.52 -0.19 5.55
N TRP A 46 -7.93 0.65 4.71
CA TRP A 46 -8.65 1.55 3.81
C TRP A 46 -8.52 1.02 2.39
N LYS A 47 -9.61 0.45 1.86
CA LYS A 47 -9.67 -0.01 0.48
C LYS A 47 -10.03 1.15 -0.44
N ILE A 48 -9.29 1.29 -1.53
CA ILE A 48 -9.40 2.40 -2.48
C ILE A 48 -9.73 1.80 -3.84
N HIS A 49 -10.83 2.24 -4.44
CA HIS A 49 -11.34 1.69 -5.69
C HIS A 49 -11.09 2.61 -6.89
N SER A 50 -10.87 3.90 -6.65
CA SER A 50 -10.80 4.92 -7.70
C SER A 50 -9.39 5.22 -8.20
N PHE A 51 -8.36 4.86 -7.44
CA PHE A 51 -6.98 5.18 -7.76
C PHE A 51 -6.02 4.22 -7.05
N GLN A 52 -4.80 4.12 -7.54
CA GLN A 52 -3.73 3.35 -6.94
C GLN A 52 -3.02 4.16 -5.84
N PRO A 53 -3.11 3.79 -4.55
CA PRO A 53 -2.39 4.49 -3.49
C PRO A 53 -0.86 4.42 -3.66
N GLY A 54 -0.18 5.52 -3.33
CA GLY A 54 1.28 5.60 -3.30
C GLY A 54 1.83 6.03 -1.94
N TYR A 55 1.26 7.08 -1.34
CA TYR A 55 1.69 7.60 -0.04
C TYR A 55 0.48 7.90 0.85
N GLY A 56 0.60 7.60 2.15
CA GLY A 56 -0.45 7.86 3.13
C GLY A 56 0.09 8.54 4.37
N PHE A 57 -0.70 9.44 4.96
CA PHE A 57 -0.45 10.07 6.25
C PHE A 57 -1.69 9.91 7.13
N LEU A 58 -1.49 9.41 8.35
CA LEU A 58 -2.54 9.38 9.36
C LEU A 58 -2.55 10.72 10.10
N LEU A 59 -3.68 11.43 10.02
CA LEU A 59 -3.86 12.72 10.66
C LEU A 59 -4.22 12.52 12.15
N PRO A 60 -3.99 13.54 13.02
CA PRO A 60 -4.30 13.45 14.45
C PRO A 60 -5.77 13.10 14.78
N GLY A 61 -6.71 13.35 13.85
CA GLY A 61 -8.12 12.97 13.99
C GLY A 61 -8.47 11.55 13.55
N GLY A 62 -7.49 10.71 13.20
CA GLY A 62 -7.73 9.35 12.69
C GLY A 62 -8.14 9.27 11.22
N ASN A 63 -8.24 10.41 10.54
CA ASN A 63 -8.49 10.48 9.10
C ASN A 63 -7.22 10.18 8.33
N LEU A 64 -7.38 9.51 7.18
CA LEU A 64 -6.29 9.14 6.31
C LEU A 64 -6.20 10.12 5.13
N LEU A 65 -5.05 10.79 4.98
CA LEU A 65 -4.68 11.54 3.78
C LEU A 65 -3.88 10.62 2.85
N VAL A 66 -4.33 10.42 1.60
CA VAL A 66 -3.63 9.57 0.63
C VAL A 66 -3.38 10.31 -0.66
N ARG A 67 -2.16 10.16 -1.18
CA ARG A 67 -1.79 10.48 -2.55
C ARG A 67 -1.72 9.19 -3.36
N GLY A 68 -2.35 9.19 -4.53
CA GLY A 68 -2.31 8.06 -5.46
C GLY A 68 -2.36 8.52 -6.91
N GLN A 69 -2.26 7.56 -7.82
CA GLN A 69 -2.38 7.76 -9.26
C GLN A 69 -3.73 7.21 -9.73
N HIS A 70 -4.45 7.98 -10.53
CA HIS A 70 -5.68 7.49 -11.14
C HIS A 70 -5.38 6.24 -11.97
N VAL A 71 -6.19 5.20 -11.81
CA VAL A 71 -6.09 4.02 -12.67
C VAL A 71 -6.77 4.41 -13.97
N VAL A 72 -5.98 4.57 -15.04
CA VAL A 72 -6.51 4.84 -16.37
C VAL A 72 -6.84 3.50 -17.00
N ASP A 73 -8.12 3.16 -17.06
CA ASP A 73 -8.60 2.02 -17.85
C ASP A 73 -8.65 2.43 -19.33
N GLU A 74 -7.49 2.69 -19.94
CA GLU A 74 -7.42 2.93 -21.38
C GLU A 74 -6.47 1.95 -22.03
N VAL A 75 -7.04 0.88 -22.59
CA VAL A 75 -6.47 0.27 -23.80
C VAL A 75 -6.62 1.33 -24.89
N VAL A 76 -5.57 2.12 -25.09
CA VAL A 76 -5.44 2.89 -26.33
C VAL A 76 -5.18 1.87 -27.44
N GLU A 77 -6.22 1.46 -28.16
CA GLU A 77 -6.03 0.81 -29.46
C GLU A 77 -5.31 1.80 -30.36
N VAL A 78 -4.02 1.56 -30.61
CA VAL A 78 -3.27 2.25 -31.66
C VAL A 78 -3.72 1.67 -33.00
N GLY A 79 -4.94 2.02 -33.40
CA GLY A 79 -5.55 1.61 -34.67
C GLY A 79 -5.74 2.83 -35.57
N GLY A 80 -4.97 2.92 -36.65
CA GLY A 80 -5.21 3.90 -37.71
C GLY A 80 -4.00 4.16 -38.59
N ALA A 81 -3.81 3.32 -39.61
CA ALA A 81 -2.89 3.56 -40.70
C ALA A 81 -3.24 4.87 -41.44
N CYS A 82 -2.23 5.70 -41.70
CA CYS A 82 -2.30 6.68 -42.77
C CYS A 82 -1.56 6.12 -44.00
N SER A 83 -2.38 5.89 -45.03
CA SER A 83 -2.05 5.74 -46.45
C SER A 83 -1.27 6.93 -47.02
#